data_AF-G3KBA0-F1
#
_entry.id   AF-G3KBA0-F1
#
_cell.length_a   1.000
_cell.length_b   1.000
_cell.length_c   1.000
_cell.angle_alpha   90.00
_cell.angle_beta   90.00
_cell.angle_gamma   90.00
#
_symmetry.space_group_name_H-M   'P 1'
#
loop_
_entity.id
_entity.type
_entity.pdbx_description
1 polymer ?
#
loop_
_entity_poly.entity_id
_entity_poly.type
_entity_poly.pdbx_seq_one_letter_code
_entity_poly.pdbx_strand_id
1 'polypeptide(L)' 'MPSKNRITVNLSEDEYAAFDQLAARSKVSKAWLGRHAISSLIERTDGDEQQLPLPLTGLKRRGSR' A
#
# COMPACT_ATOMS: atom_id res chain seq x y z
N MET A 1 8.81 8.80 16.61
CA MET A 1 7.69 9.76 16.55
C MET A 1 6.38 8.99 16.46
N PRO A 2 5.34 9.35 17.24
CA PRO A 2 4.03 8.71 17.10
C PRO A 2 3.46 8.96 15.70
N SER A 3 2.85 7.94 15.09
CA SER A 3 2.21 8.04 13.77
C SER A 3 1.01 8.97 13.85
N LYS A 4 1.15 10.18 13.28
CA LYS A 4 0.11 11.22 13.28
C LYS A 4 -0.85 11.13 12.08
N ASN A 5 -0.42 10.48 11.00
CA ASN A 5 -1.17 10.41 9.74
C ASN A 5 -1.85 9.04 9.61
N ARG A 6 -3.16 9.03 9.29
CA ARG A 6 -3.96 7.82 9.05
C ARG A 6 -4.34 7.74 7.58
N ILE A 7 -4.15 6.57 6.98
CA ILE A 7 -4.55 6.24 5.62
C ILE A 7 -5.63 5.16 5.69
N THR A 8 -6.69 5.29 4.88
CA THR A 8 -7.72 4.26 4.70
C THR A 8 -7.66 3.77 3.26
N VAL A 9 -7.67 2.45 3.07
CA VAL A 9 -7.63 1.80 1.76
C VAL A 9 -8.79 0.81 1.68
N ASN A 10 -9.51 0.82 0.57
CA ASN A 10 -10.53 -0.17 0.30
C ASN A 10 -9.87 -1.42 -0.29
N LEU A 11 -10.21 -2.58 0.25
CA LEU A 11 -9.79 -3.88 -0.25
C LEU A 11 -11.03 -4.62 -0.73
N SER A 12 -10.87 -5.46 -1.76
CA SER A 12 -11.85 -6.52 -2.03
C SER A 12 -11.93 -7.50 -0.85
N GLU A 13 -13.00 -8.29 -0.81
CA GLU A 13 -13.17 -9.31 0.23
C GLU A 13 -12.02 -10.33 0.21
N ASP A 14 -11.58 -10.75 -0.98
CA ASP A 14 -10.47 -11.70 -1.16
C ASP A 14 -9.14 -11.12 -0.65
N GLU A 15 -8.84 -9.86 -0.99
CA GLU A 15 -7.64 -9.18 -0.50
C GLU A 15 -7.66 -9.02 1.01
N TYR A 16 -8.82 -8.66 1.58
CA TYR A 16 -8.97 -8.53 3.02
C TYR A 16 -8.77 -9.87 3.73
N ALA A 17 -9.36 -10.95 3.22
CA ALA A 17 -9.22 -12.29 3.77
C ALA A 17 -7.77 -12.79 3.71
N ALA A 18 -7.08 -12.58 2.60
CA ALA A 18 -5.66 -12.91 2.46
C ALA A 18 -4.80 -12.10 3.44
N PHE A 19 -5.09 -10.81 3.61
CA PHE A 19 -4.39 -9.94 4.54
C PHE A 19 -4.61 -10.34 6.01
N ASP A 20 -5.83 -10.73 6.38
CA ASP A 20 -6.18 -11.24 7.71
C ASP A 20 -5.43 -12.54 8.03
N GLN A 21 -5.43 -13.49 7.10
CA GLN A 21 -4.69 -14.75 7.25
C GLN A 21 -3.18 -14.51 7.40
N LEU A 22 -2.62 -13.58 6.63
CA LEU A 22 -1.20 -13.24 6.71
C LEU A 22 -0.82 -12.66 8.08
N ALA A 23 -1.67 -11.76 8.61
CA ALA A 23 -1.49 -11.18 9.94
C ALA A 23 -1.55 -12.27 11.03
N ALA A 24 -2.54 -13.17 10.95
CA ALA A 24 -2.71 -14.28 11.88
C ALA A 24 -1.51 -15.25 11.85
N ARG A 25 -1.07 -15.66 10.66
CA ARG A 25 0.08 -16.57 10.48
C ARG A 25 1.37 -15.98 11.03
N SER A 26 1.57 -14.68 10.82
CA SER A 26 2.79 -13.97 11.22
C SER A 26 2.75 -13.48 12.67
N LYS A 27 1.61 -13.63 13.37
CA LYS A 27 1.39 -13.15 14.75
C LYS A 27 1.65 -11.65 14.92
N VAL A 28 1.31 -10.85 13.91
CA VAL A 28 1.46 -9.39 13.92
C VAL A 28 0.11 -8.72 13.67
N SER A 29 0.01 -7.44 14.04
CA SER A 29 -1.21 -6.69 13.76
C SER A 29 -1.32 -6.29 12.29
N LYS A 30 -2.55 -6.21 11.78
CA LYS A 30 -2.88 -5.66 10.46
C LYS A 30 -2.24 -4.28 10.23
N ALA A 31 -2.27 -3.42 11.24
CA ALA A 31 -1.67 -2.09 11.19
C ALA A 31 -0.14 -2.14 11.04
N TRP A 32 0.52 -3.06 11.74
CA TRP A 32 1.96 -3.28 11.59
C TRP A 32 2.29 -3.76 10.18
N LEU A 33 1.52 -4.72 9.66
CA LEU A 33 1.75 -5.28 8.32
C LEU A 33 1.53 -4.25 7.21
N GLY A 34 0.47 -3.44 7.32
CA GLY A 34 0.23 -2.32 6.41
C GLY A 34 1.35 -1.29 6.46
N ARG A 35 1.84 -0.95 7.66
CA ARG A 35 2.98 -0.03 7.81
C ARG A 35 4.26 -0.61 7.20
N HIS A 36 4.55 -1.88 7.45
CA HIS A 36 5.72 -2.56 6.90
C HIS A 36 5.68 -2.58 5.37
N ALA A 37 4.53 -2.93 4.77
CA ALA A 37 4.36 -2.92 3.33
C ALA A 37 4.61 -1.54 2.71
N ILE A 38 4.10 -0.47 3.34
CA ILE A 38 4.34 0.92 2.89
C ILE A 38 5.83 1.28 3.01
N SER A 39 6.47 1.00 4.14
CA SER A 39 7.90 1.28 4.34
C SER A 39 8.77 0.53 3.33
N SER A 40 8.55 -0.77 3.14
CA SER A 40 9.29 -1.56 2.17
C SER A 40 9.07 -1.11 0.74
N LEU A 41 7.88 -0.59 0.39
CA LEU A 41 7.63 -0.02 -0.93
C LEU A 41 8.47 1.25 -1.14
N ILE A 42 8.46 2.17 -0.17
CA ILE A 42 9.24 3.43 -0.24
C ILE A 42 10.73 3.13 -0.35
N GLU A 43 11.26 2.26 0.51
CA GLU A 43 12.68 1.88 0.51
C GLU A 43 13.14 1.29 -0.84
N ARG A 44 12.29 0.46 -1.46
CA ARG A 44 12.59 -0.11 -2.80
C ARG A 44 12.60 0.96 -3.88
N THR A 45 11.70 1.93 -3.81
CA THR A 45 11.62 3.03 -4.78
C THR A 45 12.75 4.04 -4.62
N ASP A 46 13.25 4.26 -3.40
CA ASP A 46 14.39 5.15 -3.15
C ASP A 46 15.73 4.53 -3.58
N GLY A 47 15.82 3.19 -3.65
CA GLY A 47 17.05 2.45 -3.95
C GLY A 47 17.26 2.07 -5.43
N ASP A 48 16.18 1.93 -6.22
CA ASP A 48 16.25 1.52 -7.64
C ASP A 48 15.86 2.67 -8.58
N GLU A 49 16.82 3.21 -9.36
CA GLU A 49 16.58 4.14 -10.48
C GLU A 49 15.73 3.52 -11.62
N GLN A 50 15.36 2.24 -11.53
CA GLN A 50 14.72 1.46 -12.60
C GLN A 50 13.25 1.07 -12.35
N GLN A 51 12.59 1.55 -11.29
CA GLN A 51 11.15 1.31 -11.17
C GLN A 51 10.36 2.20 -12.14
N LEU A 52 9.59 1.55 -13.02
CA LEU A 52 8.54 2.20 -13.83
C LEU A 52 7.71 3.11 -12.93
N PRO A 53 7.45 4.36 -13.34
CA PRO A 53 6.70 5.30 -12.52
C PRO A 53 5.40 4.62 -12.12
N LEU A 54 5.10 4.62 -10.82
CA LEU A 54 3.76 4.29 -10.34
C LEU A 54 2.80 5.04 -11.26
N PRO A 55 1.83 4.38 -11.92
CA PRO A 55 0.94 5.03 -12.89
C PRO A 55 -0.08 5.90 -12.14
N LEU A 56 0.42 6.88 -11.39
CA LEU A 56 -0.33 7.95 -10.75
C LEU A 56 -0.53 9.12 -11.73
N THR A 57 0.16 9.10 -12.87
CA THR A 57 0.05 10.04 -13.99
C THR A 57 -0.55 9.35 -15.21
N GLY A 58 -1.88 9.23 -15.27
CA GLY A 58 -2.51 8.65 -16.47
C GLY A 58 -4.03 8.76 -16.61
N LEU A 59 -4.82 8.68 -15.53
CA LEU A 59 -6.27 8.94 -15.61
C LEU A 59 -6.57 10.43 -15.47
N LYS A 60 -6.01 11.25 -16.36
CA LYS A 60 -6.67 12.52 -16.70
C LYS A 60 -7.92 12.12 -17.47
N ARG A 61 -9.05 11.97 -16.76
CA ARG A 61 -10.38 11.81 -17.34
C ARG A 61 -10.51 12.85 -18.45
N ARG A 62 -10.44 12.40 -19.70
CA ARG A 62 -10.90 13.17 -20.86
C ARG A 62 -12.42 13.28 -20.74
N GLY A 63 -12.86 14.16 -19.85
CA GLY A 63 -14.18 14.74 -19.89
C GLY A 63 -14.19 15.70 -21.08
N SER A 64 -14.67 15.19 -22.21
CA SER A 64 -15.13 16.01 -23.31
C SER A 64 -16.26 16.91 -22.82
N ARG A 65 -16.06 18.22 -22.89
CA ARG A 65 -17.03 19.25 -23.24
C ARG A 65 -16.29 20.53 -23.57
#